data_AF-A0A2A8PU14-F1
#
_entry.id   AF-A0A2A8PU14-F1
#
_cell.length_a   1.000
_cell.length_b   1.000
_cell.length_c   1.000
_cell.angle_alpha   90.00
_cell.angle_beta   90.00
_cell.angle_gamma   90.00
#
_symmetry.space_group_name_H-M   'P 1'
#
loop_
_entity.id
_entity.type
_entity.pdbx_description
1 polymer ?
#
loop_
_entity_poly.entity_id
_entity_poly.type
_entity_poly.pdbx_seq_one_letter_code
_entity_poly.pdbx_strand_id
1 'polypeptide(L)'
;MYKLGAFSFLTFIASVFSFFILRGPNTNLTLIIAILSILSLLGIFFAIASKNWLFGIVGTALNGVILVVVYFLLIAKGIGG
;
A
#
# COMPACT_ATOMS: atom_id res chain seq x y z
N MET A 1 3.16 -20.03 -11.21
CA MET A 1 3.14 -19.60 -9.78
C MET A 1 3.81 -18.25 -9.51
N TYR A 2 4.25 -17.50 -10.53
CA TYR A 2 4.74 -16.11 -10.39
C TYR A 2 3.63 -15.04 -10.41
N LYS A 3 2.39 -15.45 -10.74
CA LYS A 3 1.25 -14.53 -10.92
C LYS A 3 0.92 -13.75 -9.64
N LEU A 4 0.95 -14.40 -8.47
CA LEU A 4 0.66 -13.74 -7.19
C LEU A 4 1.74 -12.71 -6.80
N GLY A 5 3.02 -13.03 -7.00
CA GLY A 5 4.10 -12.05 -6.83
C GLY A 5 3.94 -10.82 -7.73
N ALA A 6 3.53 -11.02 -8.99
CA ALA A 6 3.23 -9.92 -9.90
C ALA A 6 2.03 -9.08 -9.44
N PHE A 7 0.99 -9.70 -8.86
CA PHE A 7 -0.13 -8.97 -8.26
C PHE A 7 0.30 -8.12 -7.06
N SER A 8 1.24 -8.59 -6.22
CA SER A 8 1.80 -7.79 -5.12
C SER A 8 2.53 -6.52 -5.61
N PHE A 9 3.24 -6.63 -6.74
CA PHE A 9 3.84 -5.46 -7.39
C PHE A 9 2.78 -4.53 -7.99
N LEU A 10 1.73 -5.10 -8.58
CA LEU A 10 0.63 -4.32 -9.13
C LEU A 10 -0.11 -3.52 -8.05
N THR A 11 -0.35 -4.11 -6.87
CA THR A 11 -0.98 -3.39 -5.74
C THR A 11 -0.09 -2.26 -5.23
N PHE A 12 1.24 -2.45 -5.21
CA PHE A 12 2.17 -1.38 -4.86
C PHE A 12 2.10 -0.22 -5.87
N ILE A 13 2.17 -0.51 -7.17
CA ILE A 13 2.08 0.50 -8.23
C ILE A 13 0.74 1.24 -8.15
N ALA A 14 -0.36 0.50 -8.01
CA ALA A 14 -1.68 1.06 -7.87
C ALA A 14 -1.80 1.98 -6.64
N SER A 15 -1.16 1.62 -5.53
CA SER A 15 -1.16 2.45 -4.31
C SER A 15 -0.43 3.78 -4.54
N VAL A 16 0.71 3.75 -5.24
CA VAL A 16 1.46 4.96 -5.60
C VAL A 16 0.59 5.88 -6.47
N PHE A 17 -0.04 5.34 -7.52
CA PHE A 17 -0.96 6.12 -8.36
C PHE A 17 -2.15 6.66 -7.58
N SER A 18 -2.80 5.85 -6.74
CA SER A 18 -3.91 6.29 -5.89
C SER A 18 -3.52 7.46 -5.00
N PHE A 19 -2.34 7.44 -4.39
CA PHE A 19 -1.86 8.56 -3.57
C PHE A 19 -1.72 9.85 -4.39
N PHE A 20 -1.12 9.78 -5.59
CA PHE A 20 -0.94 10.96 -6.44
C PHE A 20 -2.23 11.50 -7.05
N ILE A 21 -3.20 10.63 -7.33
CA ILE A 21 -4.51 11.04 -7.86
C ILE A 21 -5.36 11.66 -6.77
N LEU A 22 -5.34 11.08 -5.57
CA LEU A 22 -6.21 11.52 -4.49
C LEU A 22 -5.63 12.71 -3.72
N ARG A 23 -4.30 12.91 -3.66
CA ARG A 23 -3.75 14.07 -2.92
C ARG A 23 -4.31 15.40 -3.45
N GLY A 24 -4.64 16.30 -2.54
CA GLY A 24 -5.18 17.61 -2.90
C GLY A 24 -5.65 18.41 -1.69
N PRO A 25 -5.89 19.72 -1.87
CA PRO A 25 -6.26 20.64 -0.78
C PRO A 25 -7.63 20.31 -0.15
N ASN A 26 -8.55 19.69 -0.89
CA ASN A 26 -9.89 19.33 -0.42
C ASN A 26 -10.08 17.81 -0.22
N THR A 27 -9.00 17.05 -0.14
CA THR A 27 -9.12 15.59 -0.12
C THR A 27 -9.45 15.04 1.26
N ASN A 28 -10.37 14.08 1.30
CA ASN A 28 -10.62 13.28 2.48
C ASN A 28 -9.44 12.35 2.80
N LEU A 29 -8.65 12.74 3.79
CA LEU A 29 -7.47 12.00 4.25
C LEU A 29 -7.83 10.59 4.77
N THR A 30 -9.03 10.41 5.32
CA THR A 30 -9.53 9.08 5.75
C THR A 30 -9.71 8.14 4.55
N LEU A 31 -10.18 8.66 3.41
CA LEU A 31 -10.34 7.88 2.19
C LEU A 31 -8.98 7.45 1.63
N ILE A 32 -7.99 8.36 1.60
CA ILE A 32 -6.62 8.02 1.19
C ILE A 32 -6.06 6.90 2.08
N ILE A 33 -6.16 7.05 3.40
CA ILE A 33 -5.70 6.06 4.38
C ILE A 33 -6.36 4.71 4.13
N ALA A 34 -7.68 4.68 3.95
CA ALA A 34 -8.43 3.45 3.75
C ALA A 34 -7.99 2.71 2.48
N ILE A 35 -7.88 3.42 1.35
CA ILE A 35 -7.47 2.83 0.07
C ILE A 35 -6.05 2.28 0.17
N LEU A 36 -5.09 3.08 0.64
CA LEU A 36 -3.69 2.65 0.75
C LEU A 36 -3.53 1.46 1.70
N SER A 37 -4.26 1.45 2.82
CA SER A 37 -4.22 0.33 3.79
C SER A 37 -4.71 -0.97 3.16
N ILE A 38 -5.88 -0.94 2.50
CA ILE A 38 -6.48 -2.13 1.87
C ILE A 38 -5.56 -2.68 0.78
N LEU A 39 -5.06 -1.80 -0.09
CA LEU A 39 -4.25 -2.20 -1.24
C LEU A 39 -2.89 -2.76 -0.78
N SER A 40 -2.31 -2.17 0.26
CA SER A 40 -1.06 -2.64 0.85
C SER A 40 -1.21 -3.98 1.57
N LEU A 41 -2.26 -4.16 2.37
CA LEU A 41 -2.55 -5.44 3.04
C LEU A 41 -2.79 -6.56 2.01
N LEU A 42 -3.51 -6.25 0.93
CA LEU A 42 -3.72 -7.17 -0.17
C LEU A 42 -2.39 -7.53 -0.88
N GLY A 43 -1.52 -6.54 -1.08
CA GLY A 43 -0.20 -6.73 -1.64
C GLY A 43 0.71 -7.62 -0.80
N ILE A 44 0.68 -7.48 0.53
CA ILE A 44 1.40 -8.35 1.47
C ILE A 44 0.83 -9.77 1.41
N PHE A 45 -0.50 -9.92 1.39
CA PHE A 45 -1.14 -11.23 1.26
C PHE A 45 -0.69 -11.95 -0.02
N PHE A 46 -0.67 -11.24 -1.15
CA PHE A 46 -0.16 -11.80 -2.41
C PHE A 46 1.34 -12.10 -2.41
N ALA A 47 2.14 -11.32 -1.69
CA ALA A 47 3.57 -11.57 -1.52
C ALA A 47 3.82 -12.87 -0.75
N ILE A 48 3.16 -13.04 0.40
CA ILE A 48 3.30 -14.22 1.27
C ILE A 48 2.73 -15.48 0.58
N ALA A 49 1.62 -15.36 -0.14
CA ALA A 49 1.04 -16.46 -0.91
C ALA A 49 1.90 -16.86 -2.13
N SER A 50 2.89 -16.06 -2.51
CA SER A 50 3.83 -16.39 -3.59
C SER A 50 4.80 -17.48 -3.14
N LYS A 51 4.93 -18.54 -3.95
CA LYS A 51 5.85 -19.66 -3.66
C LYS A 51 7.34 -19.30 -3.84
N ASN A 52 7.64 -18.12 -4.37
CA ASN A 52 8.99 -17.64 -4.60
C ASN A 52 9.39 -16.63 -3.52
N TRP A 53 10.42 -16.97 -2.76
CA TRP A 53 10.94 -16.19 -1.65
C TRP A 53 11.34 -14.76 -2.03
N LEU A 54 11.87 -14.53 -3.23
CA LEU A 54 12.21 -13.18 -3.69
C LEU A 54 10.98 -12.28 -3.77
N PHE A 55 9.88 -12.80 -4.34
CA PHE A 55 8.62 -12.06 -4.39
C PHE A 55 8.00 -11.88 -3.00
N GLY A 56 8.16 -12.85 -2.09
CA GLY A 56 7.73 -12.73 -0.71
C GLY A 56 8.43 -11.59 0.03
N ILE A 57 9.77 -11.54 -0.05
CA ILE A 57 10.58 -10.50 0.62
C ILE A 57 10.33 -9.13 -0.02
N VAL A 58 10.49 -9.02 -1.33
CA VAL A 58 10.39 -7.73 -2.03
C VAL A 58 8.95 -7.20 -2.00
N GLY A 59 7.95 -8.05 -2.24
CA GLY A 59 6.54 -7.66 -2.19
C GLY A 59 6.10 -7.20 -0.80
N THR A 60 6.53 -7.91 0.25
CA THR A 60 6.25 -7.50 1.64
C THR A 60 6.96 -6.20 1.99
N ALA A 61 8.22 -6.03 1.58
CA ALA A 61 8.96 -4.79 1.85
C ALA A 61 8.32 -3.58 1.16
N LEU A 62 7.99 -3.69 -0.14
CA LEU A 62 7.37 -2.60 -0.92
C LEU A 62 6.02 -2.19 -0.34
N ASN A 63 5.13 -3.14 -0.09
CA ASN A 63 3.82 -2.83 0.52
C ASN A 63 4.00 -2.38 1.99
N GLY A 64 4.98 -2.93 2.72
CA GLY A 64 5.33 -2.48 4.07
C GLY A 64 5.70 -0.99 4.13
N VAL A 65 6.45 -0.48 3.16
CA VAL A 65 6.74 0.97 3.05
C VAL A 65 5.46 1.79 2.90
N ILE A 66 4.46 1.30 2.17
CA ILE A 66 3.17 1.98 2.05
C ILE A 66 2.43 2.02 3.39
N LEU A 67 2.47 0.95 4.19
CA LEU A 67 1.91 0.99 5.55
C LEU A 67 2.63 2.01 6.45
N VAL A 68 3.94 2.19 6.31
CA VAL A 68 4.67 3.24 7.03
C VAL A 68 4.18 4.63 6.60
N VAL A 69 3.94 4.85 5.30
CA VAL A 69 3.34 6.10 4.81
C VAL A 69 1.92 6.29 5.39
N VAL A 70 1.10 5.24 5.39
CA VAL A 70 -0.24 5.26 6.01
C VAL A 70 -0.16 5.62 7.50
N TYR A 71 0.80 5.08 8.22
CA TYR A 71 1.02 5.40 9.64
C TYR A 71 1.32 6.89 9.84
N PHE A 72 2.20 7.47 9.02
CA PHE A 72 2.45 8.92 9.06
C PHE A 72 1.21 9.74 8.68
N LEU A 73 0.40 9.30 7.72
CA LEU A 73 -0.86 9.97 7.37
C LEU A 73 -1.88 9.91 8.51
N LEU A 74 -1.97 8.79 9.23
CA LEU A 74 -2.81 8.66 10.41
C LEU A 74 -2.39 9.63 11.51
N ILE A 75 -1.08 9.75 11.78
CA ILE A 75 -0.56 10.74 12.72
C ILE A 75 -0.89 12.16 12.25
N ALA A 76 -0.65 12.47 10.97
CA ALA A 76 -0.94 13.79 10.42
C ALA A 76 -2.42 14.17 10.55
N LYS A 77 -3.33 13.21 10.34
CA LYS A 77 -4.77 13.39 10.57
C LYS A 77 -5.09 13.69 12.04
N GLY A 78 -4.42 13.00 12.97
CA GLY A 78 -4.62 13.18 14.41
C GLY A 78 -4.03 14.48 14.97
N ILE A 79 -2.94 14.98 14.37
CA ILE A 79 -2.30 16.26 14.73
C ILE A 79 -2.99 17.45 14.05
N GLY A 80 -3.50 17.27 12.83
CA GLY A 80 -4.18 18.31 12.06
C GLY A 80 -5.69 18.40 12.27
N GLY A 81 -6.22 17.73 13.30
CA GLY A 81 -7.63 17.75 13.69
C GLY A 81 -7.96 18.86 14.67
#